data_AF-A0A934ETF4-F1
#
_entry.id   AF-A0A934ETF4-F1
#
_cell.length_a   1.000
_cell.length_b   1.000
_cell.length_c   1.000
_cell.angle_alpha   90.00
_cell.angle_beta   90.00
_cell.angle_gamma   90.00
#
_symmetry.space_group_name_H-M   'P 1'
#
loop_
_entity.id
_entity.type
_entity.pdbx_description
1 polymer ?
#
loop_
_entity_poly.entity_id
_entity_poly.type
_entity_poly.pdbx_seq_one_letter_code
_entity_poly.pdbx_strand_id
1 'polypeptide(L)'
;MDKQSENEPLSEEARLAEDVIQGILKTRKLFTLYPPNNPVYINASDSIVDKFRKFFETNDRLSLKIFQNEILFNNEQVYHNPEKSDNLALFFFKDGLKEITFLSSITRNEIEDFIRILITDFEHDAPDDDIVTILWERNFEHITYFADENFLTDVSEEEKAADNVKEKVYSDDSLKKAYHDSLKAETVQPDIPVPLSTDDIQHLSSDMEMQHQSKTDKFVVILFELLYNSTDLVTFKEIVRHIESTLKYCVSIGDFRSASHILNVIKDDTKKRVHEDKKNIFDPIFTAINSSSLIEDIGRVLDNVTAIEEGWFISYTKHLNETTIPPFINIMGEVQSLKGRHLVIEALAIIGQLNIKTLAEGLKNNKWHVVRDTIHILGKIGNSASIEYLAKSISHADERVRREAVKTIGSLKSPETLLYLSKALSDQSYAVRITAAKAIGNMRTKEAKKALINELTSKDFISKDFTEKKEYFGIIALWPDTEVKEFLIRTLKKRQFWKTIKNNETRACAAYALGILHEKDALPLLQKASRSGNKALRENSLAAINKLTT
;
A
#
# COMPACT_ATOMS: atom_id res chain seq x y z
N MET A 1 -40.22 27.83 7.78
CA MET A 1 -40.72 27.70 6.40
C MET A 1 -39.95 26.56 5.78
N ASP A 2 -40.60 25.39 5.73
CA ASP A 2 -40.21 24.26 4.90
C ASP A 2 -40.05 24.66 3.43
N LYS A 3 -38.98 24.16 2.83
CA LYS A 3 -38.90 23.67 1.44
C LYS A 3 -37.83 22.57 1.48
N GLN A 4 -38.18 21.30 1.69
CA GLN A 4 -38.43 20.34 0.61
C GLN A 4 -37.60 20.68 -0.64
N SER A 5 -36.36 20.16 -0.70
CA SER A 5 -35.72 19.87 -1.98
C SER A 5 -36.36 18.57 -2.49
N GLU A 6 -37.35 18.71 -3.37
CA GLU A 6 -37.87 17.61 -4.16
C GLU A 6 -36.71 16.90 -4.88
N ASN A 7 -36.65 15.57 -4.75
CA ASN A 7 -35.77 14.71 -5.54
C ASN A 7 -36.11 14.91 -7.02
N GLU A 8 -35.32 15.71 -7.75
CA GLU A 8 -35.28 15.61 -9.19
C GLU A 8 -34.88 14.17 -9.57
N PRO A 9 -35.54 13.54 -10.54
CA PRO A 9 -35.19 12.19 -10.97
C PRO A 9 -33.75 12.20 -11.51
N LEU A 10 -32.93 11.27 -11.03
CA LEU A 10 -31.56 11.08 -11.51
C LEU A 10 -31.51 11.04 -13.03
N SER A 11 -30.50 11.69 -13.61
CA SER A 11 -30.20 11.56 -15.03
C SER A 11 -30.00 10.10 -15.42
N GLU A 12 -30.21 9.76 -16.70
CA GLU A 12 -30.03 8.39 -17.18
C GLU A 12 -28.61 7.87 -16.91
N GLU A 13 -27.60 8.75 -17.06
CA GLU A 13 -26.20 8.46 -16.71
C GLU A 13 -26.01 8.23 -15.21
N ALA A 14 -26.61 9.06 -14.35
CA ALA A 14 -26.53 8.89 -12.90
C ALA A 14 -27.23 7.60 -12.43
N ARG A 15 -28.33 7.17 -13.08
CA ARG A 15 -28.97 5.88 -12.80
C ARG A 15 -28.08 4.68 -13.17
N LEU A 16 -27.34 4.77 -14.28
CA LEU A 16 -26.37 3.73 -14.64
C LEU A 16 -25.18 3.71 -13.66
N ALA A 17 -24.72 4.86 -13.20
CA ALA A 17 -23.68 4.97 -12.18
C ALA A 17 -24.14 4.37 -10.83
N GLU A 18 -25.37 4.67 -10.40
CA GLU A 18 -26.00 4.05 -9.23
C GLU A 18 -26.08 2.52 -9.39
N ASP A 19 -26.48 2.03 -10.57
CA ASP A 19 -26.58 0.59 -10.84
C ASP A 19 -25.22 -0.12 -10.74
N VAL A 20 -24.12 0.54 -11.15
CA VAL A 20 -22.74 0.07 -10.95
C VAL A 20 -22.40 0.00 -9.47
N ILE A 21 -22.68 1.05 -8.68
CA ILE A 21 -22.39 1.07 -7.23
C ILE A 21 -23.17 -0.03 -6.49
N GLN A 22 -24.45 -0.22 -6.81
CA GLN A 22 -25.25 -1.31 -6.23
C GLN A 22 -24.70 -2.69 -6.65
N GLY A 23 -24.22 -2.81 -7.88
CA GLY A 23 -23.48 -3.98 -8.35
C GLY A 23 -22.24 -4.25 -7.50
N ILE A 24 -21.41 -3.24 -7.25
CA ILE A 24 -20.21 -3.34 -6.41
C ILE A 24 -20.55 -3.86 -5.02
N LEU A 25 -21.55 -3.27 -4.35
CA LEU A 25 -21.97 -3.68 -3.00
C LEU A 25 -22.46 -5.13 -2.95
N LYS A 26 -23.26 -5.53 -3.95
CA LYS A 26 -23.78 -6.89 -4.04
C LYS A 26 -22.66 -7.90 -4.31
N THR A 27 -21.77 -7.60 -5.26
CA THR A 27 -20.65 -8.47 -5.61
C THR A 27 -19.67 -8.59 -4.46
N ARG A 28 -19.38 -7.49 -3.74
CA ARG A 28 -18.59 -7.50 -2.50
C ARG A 28 -19.12 -8.54 -1.50
N LYS A 29 -20.42 -8.48 -1.17
CA LYS A 29 -21.05 -9.44 -0.25
C LYS A 29 -20.92 -10.87 -0.74
N LEU A 30 -21.11 -11.11 -2.04
CA LEU A 30 -21.01 -12.46 -2.62
C LEU A 30 -19.57 -12.98 -2.65
N PHE A 31 -18.58 -12.10 -2.87
CA PHE A 31 -17.16 -12.47 -2.82
C PHE A 31 -16.70 -12.80 -1.41
N THR A 32 -17.28 -12.15 -0.38
CA THR A 32 -17.04 -12.51 1.03
C THR A 32 -17.63 -13.88 1.37
N LEU A 33 -18.78 -14.24 0.78
CA LEU A 33 -19.52 -15.45 1.16
C LEU A 33 -19.14 -16.70 0.36
N TYR A 34 -18.61 -16.56 -0.85
CA TYR A 34 -18.38 -17.67 -1.77
C TYR A 34 -16.96 -17.66 -2.37
N PRO A 35 -16.29 -18.83 -2.50
CA PRO A 35 -14.97 -18.91 -3.10
C PRO A 35 -14.99 -18.68 -4.62
N PRO A 36 -13.86 -18.32 -5.26
CA PRO A 36 -13.81 -17.94 -6.68
C PRO A 36 -14.27 -19.00 -7.69
N ASN A 37 -14.22 -20.28 -7.30
CA ASN A 37 -14.67 -21.42 -8.11
C ASN A 37 -16.18 -21.69 -7.99
N ASN A 38 -16.90 -20.98 -7.12
CA ASN A 38 -18.33 -21.15 -6.93
C ASN A 38 -19.13 -20.48 -8.08
N PRO A 39 -20.15 -21.15 -8.66
CA PRO A 39 -21.00 -20.54 -9.68
C PRO A 39 -21.63 -19.21 -9.28
N VAL A 40 -21.95 -19.01 -7.99
CA VAL A 40 -22.48 -17.75 -7.47
C VAL A 40 -21.45 -16.62 -7.55
N TYR A 41 -20.18 -16.92 -7.27
CA TYR A 41 -19.08 -15.96 -7.43
C TYR A 41 -18.90 -15.58 -8.89
N ILE A 42 -18.83 -16.57 -9.79
CA ILE A 42 -18.65 -16.35 -11.23
C ILE A 42 -19.80 -15.51 -11.78
N ASN A 43 -21.04 -15.84 -11.44
CA ASN A 43 -22.22 -15.08 -11.85
C ASN A 43 -22.22 -13.64 -11.29
N ALA A 44 -21.71 -13.43 -10.08
CA ALA A 44 -21.57 -12.10 -9.49
C ALA A 44 -20.50 -11.26 -10.21
N SER A 45 -19.38 -11.88 -10.59
CA SER A 45 -18.33 -11.26 -11.42
C SER A 45 -18.89 -10.87 -12.79
N ASP A 46 -19.56 -11.79 -13.49
CA ASP A 46 -20.20 -11.52 -14.78
C ASP A 46 -21.22 -10.37 -14.68
N SER A 47 -22.04 -10.39 -13.62
CA SER A 47 -23.04 -9.35 -13.41
C SER A 47 -22.44 -7.96 -13.18
N ILE A 48 -21.30 -7.83 -12.49
CA ILE A 48 -20.69 -6.50 -12.29
C ILE A 48 -19.98 -6.02 -13.56
N VAL A 49 -19.32 -6.92 -14.29
CA VAL A 49 -18.69 -6.60 -15.58
C VAL A 49 -19.73 -6.09 -16.58
N ASP A 50 -20.92 -6.70 -16.62
CA ASP A 50 -22.01 -6.25 -17.49
C ASP A 50 -22.56 -4.87 -17.12
N LYS A 51 -22.57 -4.52 -15.83
CA LYS A 51 -22.99 -3.18 -15.37
C LYS A 51 -21.99 -2.11 -15.78
N PHE A 52 -20.70 -2.37 -15.60
CA PHE A 52 -19.65 -1.47 -16.10
C PHE A 52 -19.73 -1.31 -17.62
N ARG A 53 -19.93 -2.42 -18.36
CA ARG A 53 -20.09 -2.40 -19.81
C ARG A 53 -21.24 -1.49 -20.25
N LYS A 54 -22.44 -1.68 -19.65
CA LYS A 54 -23.62 -0.86 -19.96
C LYS A 54 -23.40 0.62 -19.66
N PHE A 55 -22.71 0.94 -18.56
CA PHE A 55 -22.36 2.33 -18.25
C PHE A 55 -21.46 2.93 -19.35
N PHE A 56 -20.46 2.18 -19.80
CA PHE A 56 -19.48 2.62 -20.79
C PHE A 56 -19.95 2.53 -22.26
N GLU A 57 -21.17 2.06 -22.53
CA GLU A 57 -21.76 2.16 -23.88
C GLU A 57 -22.05 3.62 -24.27
N THR A 58 -22.29 4.48 -23.28
CA THR A 58 -22.66 5.90 -23.48
C THR A 58 -21.72 6.89 -22.81
N ASN A 59 -20.76 6.40 -22.00
CA ASN A 59 -19.84 7.23 -21.22
C ASN A 59 -18.39 6.77 -21.40
N ASP A 60 -17.42 7.69 -21.37
CA ASP A 60 -15.99 7.34 -21.46
C ASP A 60 -15.33 7.11 -20.09
N ARG A 61 -15.94 7.64 -19.03
CA ARG A 61 -15.40 7.59 -17.66
C ARG A 61 -16.51 7.61 -16.62
N LEU A 62 -16.29 6.90 -15.52
CA LEU A 62 -17.12 6.93 -14.31
C LEU A 62 -16.31 7.58 -13.20
N SER A 63 -16.52 8.88 -12.93
CA SER A 63 -15.87 9.61 -11.83
C SER A 63 -16.82 9.75 -10.65
N LEU A 64 -16.41 9.19 -9.51
CA LEU A 64 -17.18 9.13 -8.28
C LEU A 64 -16.50 9.99 -7.21
N LYS A 65 -17.16 11.08 -6.81
CA LYS A 65 -16.71 11.93 -5.70
C LYS A 65 -17.20 11.39 -4.37
N ILE A 66 -16.30 11.31 -3.41
CA ILE A 66 -16.50 10.60 -2.16
C ILE A 66 -16.61 11.60 -1.02
N PHE A 67 -17.70 11.50 -0.27
CA PHE A 67 -17.93 12.23 0.98
C PHE A 67 -18.19 11.21 2.10
N GLN A 68 -18.30 11.67 3.34
CA GLN A 68 -18.36 10.79 4.51
C GLN A 68 -19.49 9.75 4.45
N ASN A 69 -20.67 10.10 3.93
CA ASN A 69 -21.85 9.23 3.90
C ASN A 69 -22.51 9.14 2.52
N GLU A 70 -21.90 9.71 1.49
CA GLU A 70 -22.48 9.79 0.15
C GLU A 70 -21.42 9.73 -0.95
N ILE A 71 -21.82 9.25 -2.12
CA ILE A 71 -21.01 9.27 -3.34
C ILE A 71 -21.79 10.00 -4.42
N LEU A 72 -21.13 10.97 -5.08
CA LEU A 72 -21.72 11.78 -6.13
C LEU A 72 -21.11 11.45 -7.49
N PHE A 73 -21.95 11.40 -8.52
CA PHE A 73 -21.57 11.37 -9.94
C PHE A 73 -22.18 12.60 -10.61
N ASN A 74 -21.38 13.42 -11.31
CA ASN A 74 -21.85 14.67 -11.94
C ASN A 74 -22.66 15.62 -11.00
N ASN A 75 -22.33 15.64 -9.70
CA ASN A 75 -23.05 16.33 -8.62
C ASN A 75 -24.45 15.77 -8.28
N GLU A 76 -24.81 14.63 -8.84
CA GLU A 76 -26.00 13.87 -8.46
C GLU A 76 -25.63 12.76 -7.47
N GLN A 77 -26.47 12.55 -6.46
CA GLN A 77 -26.23 11.58 -5.40
C GLN A 77 -26.60 10.17 -5.87
N VAL A 78 -25.59 9.30 -6.04
CA VAL A 78 -25.74 7.92 -6.53
C VAL A 78 -25.56 6.88 -5.43
N TYR A 79 -25.16 7.30 -4.24
CA TYR A 79 -25.10 6.47 -3.04
C TYR A 79 -25.27 7.33 -1.79
N HIS A 80 -26.01 6.83 -0.81
CA HIS A 80 -26.03 7.37 0.54
C HIS A 80 -26.30 6.27 1.56
N ASN A 81 -25.49 6.25 2.62
CA ASN A 81 -25.73 5.40 3.77
C ASN A 81 -25.28 6.17 5.03
N PRO A 82 -26.19 6.48 5.98
CA PRO A 82 -25.84 7.14 7.22
C PRO A 82 -25.35 6.18 8.32
N GLU A 83 -25.52 4.86 8.16
CA GLU A 83 -25.07 3.87 9.13
C GLU A 83 -23.55 3.67 9.06
N LYS A 84 -22.91 3.30 10.18
CA LYS A 84 -21.46 3.03 10.19
C LYS A 84 -21.12 1.65 9.62
N SER A 85 -21.98 0.65 9.85
CA SER A 85 -21.81 -0.70 9.33
C SER A 85 -22.13 -0.75 7.83
N ASP A 86 -21.27 -1.38 7.03
CA ASP A 86 -21.47 -1.60 5.57
C ASP A 86 -21.47 -0.32 4.71
N ASN A 87 -20.95 0.80 5.23
CA ASN A 87 -20.91 2.09 4.53
C ASN A 87 -19.70 2.23 3.61
N LEU A 88 -19.95 2.16 2.30
CA LEU A 88 -18.92 2.23 1.27
C LEU A 88 -18.30 3.62 1.16
N ALA A 89 -19.09 4.68 1.34
CA ALA A 89 -18.59 6.06 1.29
C ALA A 89 -17.64 6.32 2.46
N LEU A 90 -18.04 5.91 3.67
CA LEU A 90 -17.21 6.03 4.87
C LEU A 90 -15.93 5.20 4.75
N PHE A 91 -16.00 3.99 4.21
CA PHE A 91 -14.86 3.10 3.97
C PHE A 91 -13.76 3.76 3.12
N PHE A 92 -14.14 4.50 2.08
CA PHE A 92 -13.18 5.27 1.28
C PHE A 92 -12.75 6.58 1.95
N PHE A 93 -13.68 7.26 2.62
CA PHE A 93 -13.45 8.57 3.20
C PHE A 93 -12.48 8.53 4.40
N LYS A 94 -12.54 7.48 5.24
CA LYS A 94 -11.66 7.32 6.41
C LYS A 94 -10.18 7.33 6.05
N ASP A 95 -9.85 6.82 4.87
CA ASP A 95 -8.49 6.68 4.37
C ASP A 95 -8.13 7.81 3.39
N GLY A 96 -8.89 8.91 3.40
CA GLY A 96 -8.57 10.12 2.65
C GLY A 96 -8.92 10.10 1.15
N LEU A 97 -9.54 9.03 0.63
CA LEU A 97 -9.95 8.96 -0.78
C LEU A 97 -11.08 9.95 -1.06
N LYS A 98 -10.88 10.86 -2.02
CA LYS A 98 -11.82 11.93 -2.38
C LYS A 98 -12.50 11.69 -3.71
N GLU A 99 -11.84 11.01 -4.63
CA GLU A 99 -12.39 10.69 -5.94
C GLU A 99 -11.80 9.38 -6.46
N ILE A 100 -12.64 8.54 -7.08
CA ILE A 100 -12.21 7.38 -7.84
C ILE A 100 -12.81 7.43 -9.24
N THR A 101 -12.01 7.14 -10.25
CA THR A 101 -12.39 7.20 -11.66
C THR A 101 -12.05 5.92 -12.39
N PHE A 102 -13.06 5.30 -12.99
CA PHE A 102 -12.92 4.13 -13.87
C PHE A 102 -12.99 4.57 -15.34
N LEU A 103 -12.09 4.07 -16.17
CA LEU A 103 -12.04 4.35 -17.62
C LEU A 103 -12.79 3.26 -18.41
N SER A 104 -13.32 3.61 -19.58
CA SER A 104 -14.11 2.69 -20.42
C SER A 104 -13.36 1.44 -20.90
N SER A 105 -12.03 1.46 -20.84
CA SER A 105 -11.17 0.31 -21.16
C SER A 105 -10.89 -0.63 -19.97
N ILE A 106 -11.58 -0.45 -18.85
CA ILE A 106 -11.40 -1.30 -17.68
C ILE A 106 -11.61 -2.79 -18.00
N THR A 107 -10.72 -3.62 -17.45
CA THR A 107 -10.76 -5.07 -17.68
C THR A 107 -11.53 -5.81 -16.58
N ARG A 108 -11.98 -7.03 -16.88
CA ARG A 108 -12.57 -7.94 -15.86
C ARG A 108 -11.64 -8.09 -14.65
N ASN A 109 -10.36 -8.34 -14.90
CA ASN A 109 -9.39 -8.56 -13.83
C ASN A 109 -9.28 -7.34 -12.91
N GLU A 110 -9.25 -6.13 -13.47
CA GLU A 110 -9.22 -4.91 -12.66
C GLU A 110 -10.51 -4.67 -11.87
N ILE A 111 -11.68 -5.02 -12.43
CA ILE A 111 -12.94 -4.96 -11.68
C ILE A 111 -12.89 -5.95 -10.51
N GLU A 112 -12.49 -7.20 -10.74
CA GLU A 112 -12.40 -8.20 -9.69
C GLU A 112 -11.37 -7.82 -8.61
N ASP A 113 -10.20 -7.34 -9.02
CA ASP A 113 -9.15 -6.85 -8.13
C ASP A 113 -9.61 -5.67 -7.30
N PHE A 114 -10.35 -4.74 -7.89
CA PHE A 114 -10.93 -3.63 -7.16
C PHE A 114 -11.92 -4.12 -6.10
N ILE A 115 -12.82 -5.06 -6.44
CA ILE A 115 -13.73 -5.66 -5.45
C ILE A 115 -12.97 -6.40 -4.34
N ARG A 116 -11.85 -7.06 -4.68
CA ARG A 116 -10.99 -7.74 -3.70
C ARG A 116 -10.39 -6.77 -2.68
N ILE A 117 -10.01 -5.56 -3.10
CA ILE A 117 -9.55 -4.53 -2.16
C ILE A 117 -10.67 -4.11 -1.20
N LEU A 118 -11.92 -4.09 -1.65
CA LEU A 118 -13.06 -3.71 -0.80
C LEU A 118 -13.43 -4.77 0.25
N ILE A 119 -12.93 -6.00 0.13
CA ILE A 119 -13.14 -7.08 1.12
C ILE A 119 -11.92 -7.31 2.03
N THR A 120 -10.79 -6.63 1.80
CA THR A 120 -9.59 -6.75 2.63
C THR A 120 -9.90 -6.34 4.07
N ASP A 121 -9.52 -7.17 5.04
CA ASP A 121 -9.60 -6.81 6.46
C ASP A 121 -8.38 -5.95 6.82
N PHE A 122 -8.52 -4.63 6.77
CA PHE A 122 -7.43 -3.69 7.08
C PHE A 122 -6.96 -3.76 8.54
N GLU A 123 -7.70 -4.39 9.47
CA GLU A 123 -7.25 -4.56 10.85
C GLU A 123 -6.36 -5.80 11.03
N HIS A 124 -6.54 -6.83 10.21
CA HIS A 124 -5.82 -8.11 10.34
C HIS A 124 -4.88 -8.43 9.17
N ASP A 125 -5.28 -8.10 7.94
CA ASP A 125 -4.57 -8.45 6.70
C ASP A 125 -3.59 -7.37 6.22
N ALA A 126 -3.80 -6.10 6.62
CA ALA A 126 -2.99 -4.96 6.19
C ALA A 126 -2.97 -3.83 7.26
N PRO A 127 -2.50 -4.09 8.49
CA PRO A 127 -2.64 -3.17 9.64
C PRO A 127 -1.88 -1.85 9.49
N ASP A 128 -0.88 -1.80 8.60
CA ASP A 128 -0.05 -0.62 8.34
C ASP A 128 -0.37 0.09 7.01
N ASP A 129 -1.27 -0.48 6.18
CA ASP A 129 -1.59 0.05 4.85
C ASP A 129 -3.01 0.61 4.81
N ASP A 130 -3.16 1.84 4.32
CA ASP A 130 -4.47 2.42 4.02
C ASP A 130 -4.96 2.00 2.62
N ILE A 131 -6.27 2.18 2.32
CA ILE A 131 -6.79 1.82 1.00
C ILE A 131 -6.08 2.53 -0.16
N VAL A 132 -5.58 3.74 0.09
CA VAL A 132 -4.86 4.56 -0.89
C VAL A 132 -3.53 3.89 -1.25
N THR A 133 -2.87 3.29 -0.28
CA THR A 133 -1.65 2.50 -0.41
C THR A 133 -1.93 1.21 -1.19
N ILE A 134 -2.99 0.47 -0.87
CA ILE A 134 -3.31 -0.77 -1.61
C ILE A 134 -3.73 -0.46 -3.06
N LEU A 135 -4.55 0.58 -3.28
CA LEU A 135 -4.91 1.04 -4.63
C LEU A 135 -3.67 1.49 -5.41
N TRP A 136 -2.69 2.10 -4.73
CA TRP A 136 -1.41 2.51 -5.32
C TRP A 136 -0.55 1.30 -5.72
N GLU A 137 -0.46 0.30 -4.85
CA GLU A 137 0.35 -0.90 -5.05
C GLU A 137 -0.19 -1.79 -6.16
N ARG A 138 -1.52 -1.91 -6.27
CA ARG A 138 -2.17 -2.70 -7.33
C ARG A 138 -1.89 -2.15 -8.73
N ASN A 139 -1.58 -0.85 -8.85
CA ASN A 139 -1.19 -0.19 -10.11
C ASN A 139 -2.17 -0.50 -11.25
N PHE A 140 -3.45 -0.19 -11.04
CA PHE A 140 -4.47 -0.28 -12.07
C PHE A 140 -4.11 0.57 -13.29
N GLU A 141 -4.37 0.04 -14.50
CA GLU A 141 -4.17 0.78 -15.75
C GLU A 141 -5.38 1.67 -16.05
N HIS A 142 -6.57 1.25 -15.61
CA HIS A 142 -7.85 1.86 -15.97
C HIS A 142 -8.66 2.38 -14.78
N ILE A 143 -8.08 2.32 -13.58
CA ILE A 143 -8.65 2.90 -12.36
C ILE A 143 -7.67 3.96 -11.86
N THR A 144 -8.15 5.19 -11.70
CA THR A 144 -7.38 6.32 -11.18
C THR A 144 -8.11 6.90 -9.98
N TYR A 145 -7.41 7.60 -9.11
CA TYR A 145 -8.02 8.14 -7.90
C TYR A 145 -7.28 9.39 -7.40
N PHE A 146 -7.95 10.14 -6.53
CA PHE A 146 -7.44 11.33 -5.85
C PHE A 146 -7.70 11.19 -4.34
N ALA A 147 -6.66 11.39 -3.53
CA ALA A 147 -6.71 11.31 -2.08
C ALA A 147 -6.12 12.58 -1.44
N ASP A 148 -6.60 12.95 -0.26
CA ASP A 148 -6.13 14.10 0.51
C ASP A 148 -4.95 13.69 1.40
N GLU A 149 -3.74 14.14 1.05
CA GLU A 149 -2.49 13.73 1.71
C GLU A 149 -2.32 14.27 3.15
N ASN A 150 -3.24 15.09 3.66
CA ASN A 150 -3.18 15.61 5.03
C ASN A 150 -3.63 14.60 6.11
N PHE A 151 -4.12 13.41 5.74
CA PHE A 151 -4.46 12.36 6.71
C PHE A 151 -3.25 11.52 7.18
N LEU A 152 -2.05 11.76 6.61
CA LEU A 152 -0.83 11.02 6.93
C LEU A 152 -0.08 11.51 8.20
N THR A 153 -0.65 12.46 8.95
CA THR A 153 -0.09 12.90 10.24
C THR A 153 -1.19 13.25 11.23
N ASP A 154 -1.81 12.24 11.85
CA ASP A 154 -2.29 12.33 13.24
C ASP A 154 -2.62 10.92 13.78
N VAL A 155 -1.57 10.11 13.99
CA VAL A 155 -1.67 8.98 14.93
C VAL A 155 -1.57 9.57 16.34
N SER A 156 -2.60 10.27 16.82
CA SER A 156 -2.68 10.64 18.25
C SER A 156 -4.04 11.05 18.83
N GLU A 157 -5.20 10.76 18.21
CA GLU A 157 -6.50 11.06 18.89
C GLU A 157 -7.60 9.97 18.86
N GLU A 158 -7.39 8.77 18.29
CA GLU A 158 -8.43 7.71 18.34
C GLU A 158 -8.28 6.69 19.49
N GLU A 159 -7.24 6.79 20.31
CA GLU A 159 -7.06 5.92 21.50
C GLU A 159 -7.87 6.34 22.75
N LYS A 160 -8.86 7.22 22.62
CA LYS A 160 -9.72 7.64 23.76
C LYS A 160 -11.23 7.45 23.57
N ALA A 161 -11.68 6.73 22.55
CA ALA A 161 -13.10 6.45 22.35
C ALA A 161 -13.48 4.95 22.38
N ALA A 162 -12.56 4.05 22.75
CA ALA A 162 -12.79 2.60 22.75
C ALA A 162 -13.18 1.99 24.12
N ASP A 163 -13.59 2.81 25.10
CA ASP A 163 -13.89 2.31 26.46
C ASP A 163 -15.35 2.51 26.94
N ASN A 164 -16.30 2.83 26.06
CA ASN A 164 -17.70 2.96 26.46
C ASN A 164 -18.72 2.55 25.39
N VAL A 165 -18.69 1.30 24.90
CA VAL A 165 -19.93 0.56 24.53
C VAL A 165 -19.69 -0.95 24.68
N LYS A 166 -19.60 -1.41 25.93
CA LYS A 166 -20.11 -2.76 26.26
C LYS A 166 -21.49 -2.58 26.86
N GLU A 167 -22.40 -3.46 26.44
CA GLU A 167 -23.81 -3.58 26.82
C GLU A 167 -24.81 -2.66 26.10
N LYS A 168 -25.51 -3.24 25.10
CA LYS A 168 -26.99 -3.25 25.10
C LYS A 168 -27.59 -4.35 24.22
N VAL A 169 -28.00 -5.42 24.92
CA VAL A 169 -29.28 -6.14 24.82
C VAL A 169 -29.72 -6.66 23.44
N TYR A 170 -29.48 -7.96 23.21
CA TYR A 170 -30.39 -8.82 22.43
C TYR A 170 -31.68 -9.01 23.23
N SER A 171 -32.84 -8.72 22.63
CA SER A 171 -34.15 -9.03 23.21
C SER A 171 -34.46 -10.53 23.06
N ASP A 172 -34.73 -11.19 24.19
CA ASP A 172 -34.99 -12.63 24.41
C ASP A 172 -36.29 -13.20 23.76
N ASP A 173 -36.93 -12.45 22.85
CA ASP A 173 -38.20 -12.84 22.20
C ASP A 173 -38.05 -13.29 20.75
N SER A 174 -36.92 -13.00 20.08
CA SER A 174 -36.67 -13.43 18.70
C SER A 174 -36.16 -14.88 18.61
N LEU A 175 -35.47 -15.37 19.64
CA LEU A 175 -34.92 -16.72 19.70
C LEU A 175 -35.98 -17.79 20.01
N LYS A 176 -36.99 -17.47 20.83
CA LYS A 176 -38.08 -18.43 21.15
C LYS A 176 -39.02 -18.66 19.98
N LYS A 177 -39.16 -17.70 19.08
CA LYS A 177 -39.99 -17.83 17.87
C LYS A 177 -39.33 -18.70 16.80
N ALA A 178 -38.02 -18.54 16.59
CA ALA A 178 -37.25 -19.40 15.69
C ALA A 178 -37.13 -20.86 16.21
N TYR A 179 -37.09 -21.06 17.54
CA TYR A 179 -37.01 -22.39 18.14
C TYR A 179 -38.35 -23.17 18.12
N HIS A 180 -39.49 -22.47 18.09
CA HIS A 180 -40.79 -23.11 17.97
C HIS A 180 -41.21 -23.40 16.53
N ASP A 181 -40.73 -22.62 15.56
CA ASP A 181 -40.99 -22.86 14.14
C ASP A 181 -40.19 -24.05 13.58
N SER A 182 -39.09 -24.46 14.24
CA SER A 182 -38.27 -25.61 13.84
C SER A 182 -38.78 -26.98 14.34
N LEU A 183 -39.85 -27.03 15.14
CA LEU A 183 -40.37 -28.27 15.76
C LEU A 183 -41.70 -28.79 15.17
N LYS A 184 -42.03 -28.45 13.93
CA LYS A 184 -43.18 -29.06 13.23
C LYS A 184 -42.75 -30.10 12.20
N ALA A 185 -42.75 -31.35 12.67
CA ALA A 185 -42.97 -32.62 11.98
C ALA A 185 -42.38 -32.79 10.55
N GLU A 186 -41.25 -33.48 10.56
CA GLU A 186 -40.65 -34.36 9.55
C GLU A 186 -41.50 -34.77 8.33
N THR A 187 -40.95 -34.44 7.15
CA THR A 187 -40.94 -35.37 6.02
C THR A 187 -39.49 -35.69 5.69
N VAL A 188 -39.09 -36.94 5.92
CA VAL A 188 -37.76 -37.48 5.60
C VAL A 188 -37.51 -37.31 4.09
N GLN A 189 -36.55 -36.47 3.72
CA GLN A 189 -35.94 -36.47 2.39
C GLN A 189 -34.60 -37.23 2.45
N PRO A 190 -34.24 -37.98 1.40
CA PRO A 190 -33.09 -38.86 1.39
C PRO A 190 -31.79 -38.06 1.53
N ASP A 191 -30.78 -38.64 2.19
CA ASP A 191 -29.45 -38.06 2.46
C ASP A 191 -28.97 -37.11 1.36
N ILE A 192 -29.23 -35.81 1.56
CA ILE A 192 -28.58 -34.75 0.80
C ILE A 192 -27.19 -34.66 1.42
N PRO A 193 -26.09 -34.91 0.67
CA PRO A 193 -24.76 -34.66 1.19
C PRO A 193 -24.71 -33.20 1.63
N VAL A 194 -24.62 -32.96 2.93
CA VAL A 194 -24.50 -31.60 3.48
C VAL A 194 -23.23 -31.02 2.86
N PRO A 195 -23.33 -30.01 1.98
CA PRO A 195 -22.15 -29.37 1.46
C PRO A 195 -21.45 -28.72 2.65
N LEU A 196 -20.19 -29.09 2.88
CA LEU A 196 -19.36 -28.47 3.91
C LEU A 196 -19.44 -26.95 3.74
N SER A 197 -19.75 -26.23 4.82
CA SER A 197 -19.70 -24.78 4.80
C SER A 197 -18.27 -24.30 4.55
N THR A 198 -18.09 -23.07 4.10
CA THR A 198 -16.76 -22.47 3.92
C THR A 198 -15.95 -22.49 5.21
N ASP A 199 -16.63 -22.31 6.35
CA ASP A 199 -16.06 -22.41 7.68
C ASP A 199 -15.65 -23.85 8.01
N ASP A 200 -16.47 -24.86 7.66
CA ASP A 200 -16.11 -26.27 7.85
C ASP A 200 -14.92 -26.67 6.97
N ILE A 201 -14.85 -26.17 5.73
CA ILE A 201 -13.72 -26.40 4.82
C ILE A 201 -12.46 -25.74 5.37
N GLN A 202 -12.54 -24.49 5.84
CA GLN A 202 -11.40 -23.79 6.45
C GLN A 202 -10.94 -24.48 7.74
N HIS A 203 -11.88 -24.89 8.59
CA HIS A 203 -11.56 -25.66 9.81
C HIS A 203 -10.94 -27.01 9.48
N LEU A 204 -11.48 -27.76 8.50
CA LEU A 204 -10.89 -29.03 8.07
C LEU A 204 -9.52 -28.84 7.43
N SER A 205 -9.33 -27.82 6.60
CA SER A 205 -8.03 -27.47 6.02
C SER A 205 -7.04 -27.10 7.11
N SER A 206 -7.43 -26.28 8.09
CA SER A 206 -6.60 -25.90 9.23
C SER A 206 -6.26 -27.11 10.11
N ASP A 207 -7.23 -27.98 10.41
CA ASP A 207 -7.03 -29.21 11.18
C ASP A 207 -6.11 -30.19 10.44
N MET A 208 -6.27 -30.34 9.12
CA MET A 208 -5.39 -31.14 8.28
C MET A 208 -3.97 -30.57 8.26
N GLU A 209 -3.82 -29.25 8.08
CA GLU A 209 -2.52 -28.56 8.13
C GLU A 209 -1.84 -28.74 9.49
N MET A 210 -2.56 -28.55 10.60
CA MET A 210 -2.05 -28.79 11.96
C MET A 210 -1.65 -30.25 12.19
N GLN A 211 -2.45 -31.22 11.72
CA GLN A 211 -2.11 -32.64 11.82
C GLN A 211 -0.90 -33.02 10.97
N HIS A 212 -0.80 -32.47 9.76
CA HIS A 212 0.35 -32.66 8.89
C HIS A 212 1.61 -32.07 9.52
N GLN A 213 1.54 -30.85 10.03
CA GLN A 213 2.64 -30.17 10.74
C GLN A 213 3.11 -30.97 11.96
N SER A 214 2.16 -31.46 12.79
CA SER A 214 2.50 -32.31 13.95
C SER A 214 3.23 -33.60 13.56
N LYS A 215 2.92 -34.17 12.39
CA LYS A 215 3.63 -35.36 11.88
C LYS A 215 5.03 -35.00 11.38
N THR A 216 5.19 -33.89 10.66
CA THR A 216 6.48 -33.39 10.19
C THR A 216 7.42 -33.12 11.37
N ASP A 217 6.96 -32.43 12.41
CA ASP A 217 7.78 -32.13 13.59
C ASP A 217 8.27 -33.39 14.30
N LYS A 218 7.39 -34.39 14.50
CA LYS A 218 7.79 -35.69 15.08
C LYS A 218 8.80 -36.43 14.21
N PHE A 219 8.61 -36.40 12.89
CA PHE A 219 9.53 -37.04 11.96
C PHE A 219 10.92 -36.38 12.00
N VAL A 220 10.98 -35.04 12.07
CA VAL A 220 12.23 -34.29 12.22
C VAL A 220 12.95 -34.68 13.50
N VAL A 221 12.24 -34.77 14.63
CA VAL A 221 12.83 -35.22 15.92
C VAL A 221 13.44 -36.62 15.79
N ILE A 222 12.71 -37.57 15.19
CA ILE A 222 13.20 -38.94 14.98
C ILE A 222 14.47 -38.94 14.11
N LEU A 223 14.49 -38.17 13.02
CA LEU A 223 15.67 -38.09 12.14
C LEU A 223 16.91 -37.61 12.90
N PHE A 224 16.78 -36.58 13.75
CA PHE A 224 17.90 -36.09 14.55
C PHE A 224 18.32 -37.07 15.65
N GLU A 225 17.37 -37.77 16.29
CA GLU A 225 17.71 -38.83 17.24
C GLU A 225 18.49 -39.98 16.57
N LEU A 226 18.06 -40.42 15.38
CA LEU A 226 18.80 -41.41 14.60
C LEU A 226 20.18 -40.89 14.20
N LEU A 227 20.28 -39.62 13.81
CA LEU A 227 21.54 -38.99 13.43
C LEU A 227 22.54 -39.02 14.59
N TYR A 228 22.12 -38.60 15.80
CA TYR A 228 22.98 -38.55 16.98
C TYR A 228 23.38 -39.93 17.50
N ASN A 229 22.56 -40.96 17.26
CA ASN A 229 22.86 -42.34 17.66
C ASN A 229 23.61 -43.15 16.59
N SER A 230 23.81 -42.59 15.39
CA SER A 230 24.48 -43.31 14.31
C SER A 230 25.97 -43.51 14.57
N THR A 231 26.44 -44.75 14.48
CA THR A 231 27.83 -45.11 14.80
C THR A 231 28.75 -45.09 13.59
N ASP A 232 28.23 -45.36 12.39
CA ASP A 232 29.00 -45.40 11.15
C ASP A 232 28.72 -44.21 10.22
N LEU A 233 29.70 -43.89 9.37
CA LEU A 233 29.65 -42.73 8.50
C LEU A 233 28.66 -42.87 7.33
N VAL A 234 28.34 -44.09 6.91
CA VAL A 234 27.42 -44.34 5.79
C VAL A 234 26.00 -44.03 6.25
N THR A 235 25.57 -44.61 7.37
CA THR A 235 24.27 -44.35 7.98
C THR A 235 24.11 -42.86 8.32
N PHE A 236 25.15 -42.23 8.89
CA PHE A 236 25.13 -40.79 9.17
C PHE A 236 24.84 -39.97 7.90
N LYS A 237 25.49 -40.27 6.77
CA LYS A 237 25.27 -39.58 5.49
C LYS A 237 23.86 -39.82 4.93
N GLU A 238 23.33 -41.04 5.02
CA GLU A 238 21.95 -41.31 4.57
C GLU A 238 20.93 -40.50 5.38
N ILE A 239 21.10 -40.41 6.70
CA ILE A 239 20.19 -39.62 7.55
C ILE A 239 20.26 -38.13 7.18
N VAL A 240 21.45 -37.59 6.92
CA VAL A 240 21.59 -36.19 6.44
C VAL A 240 20.88 -35.98 5.11
N ARG A 241 20.93 -36.93 4.16
CA ARG A 241 20.16 -36.84 2.90
C ARG A 241 18.65 -36.88 3.11
N HIS A 242 18.18 -37.65 4.09
CA HIS A 242 16.76 -37.65 4.47
C HIS A 242 16.35 -36.32 5.10
N ILE A 243 17.21 -35.72 5.94
CA ILE A 243 16.99 -34.37 6.48
C ILE A 243 16.92 -33.33 5.33
N GLU A 244 17.86 -33.39 4.37
CA GLU A 244 17.84 -32.53 3.17
C GLU A 244 16.53 -32.66 2.39
N SER A 245 16.09 -33.90 2.14
CA SER A 245 14.86 -34.19 1.39
C SER A 245 13.61 -33.69 2.13
N THR A 246 13.60 -33.85 3.46
CA THR A 246 12.52 -33.37 4.33
C THR A 246 12.45 -31.85 4.32
N LEU A 247 13.60 -31.17 4.38
CA LEU A 247 13.68 -29.71 4.30
C LEU A 247 13.13 -29.19 2.97
N LYS A 248 13.55 -29.78 1.84
CA LYS A 248 13.02 -29.43 0.51
C LYS A 248 11.50 -29.64 0.42
N TYR A 249 11.02 -30.75 0.98
CA TYR A 249 9.59 -31.03 1.04
C TYR A 249 8.83 -29.96 1.83
N CYS A 250 9.31 -29.59 3.03
CA CYS A 250 8.70 -28.54 3.85
C CYS A 250 8.59 -27.21 3.07
N VAL A 251 9.66 -26.80 2.40
CA VAL A 251 9.66 -25.59 1.55
C VAL A 251 8.65 -25.71 0.41
N SER A 252 8.57 -26.87 -0.26
CA SER A 252 7.67 -27.09 -1.41
C SER A 252 6.18 -27.00 -1.07
N ILE A 253 5.82 -27.17 0.20
CA ILE A 253 4.44 -27.05 0.69
C ILE A 253 4.19 -25.76 1.49
N GLY A 254 5.19 -24.89 1.63
CA GLY A 254 5.10 -23.65 2.41
C GLY A 254 5.25 -23.80 3.92
N ASP A 255 5.69 -24.96 4.43
CA ASP A 255 5.96 -25.19 5.85
C ASP A 255 7.33 -24.61 6.25
N PHE A 256 7.41 -23.28 6.24
CA PHE A 256 8.63 -22.56 6.61
C PHE A 256 8.97 -22.69 8.11
N ARG A 257 8.01 -23.10 8.94
CA ARG A 257 8.22 -23.34 10.37
C ARG A 257 9.12 -24.56 10.57
N SER A 258 8.71 -25.72 10.06
CA SER A 258 9.51 -26.94 10.19
C SER A 258 10.82 -26.83 9.40
N ALA A 259 10.82 -26.16 8.24
CA ALA A 259 12.05 -25.86 7.51
C ALA A 259 13.05 -25.03 8.35
N SER A 260 12.57 -23.97 9.00
CA SER A 260 13.40 -23.14 9.90
C SER A 260 13.87 -23.93 11.12
N HIS A 261 13.02 -24.79 11.69
CA HIS A 261 13.38 -25.63 12.82
C HIS A 261 14.55 -26.58 12.47
N ILE A 262 14.45 -27.30 11.35
CA ILE A 262 15.52 -28.18 10.84
C ILE A 262 16.84 -27.40 10.73
N LEU A 263 16.80 -26.23 10.10
CA LEU A 263 18.00 -25.42 9.87
C LEU A 263 18.62 -24.88 11.18
N ASN A 264 17.81 -24.48 12.15
CA ASN A 264 18.27 -24.06 13.47
C ASN A 264 18.93 -25.23 14.22
N VAL A 265 18.33 -26.42 14.22
CA VAL A 265 18.92 -27.62 14.84
C VAL A 265 20.26 -27.96 14.18
N ILE A 266 20.35 -27.86 12.86
CA ILE A 266 21.62 -28.05 12.14
C ILE A 266 22.65 -26.99 12.56
N LYS A 267 22.29 -25.71 12.67
CA LYS A 267 23.24 -24.63 13.02
C LYS A 267 23.72 -24.68 14.48
N ASP A 268 22.84 -25.01 15.42
CA ASP A 268 23.10 -24.84 16.86
C ASP A 268 23.47 -26.15 17.57
N ASP A 269 22.76 -27.24 17.28
CA ASP A 269 22.94 -28.50 18.01
C ASP A 269 24.05 -29.36 17.43
N THR A 270 24.32 -29.30 16.12
CA THR A 270 25.46 -30.03 15.52
C THR A 270 26.79 -29.53 16.07
N LYS A 271 26.91 -28.23 16.39
CA LYS A 271 28.12 -27.68 17.02
C LYS A 271 28.44 -28.33 18.36
N LYS A 272 27.41 -28.82 19.08
CA LYS A 272 27.55 -29.40 20.42
C LYS A 272 27.64 -30.93 20.40
N ARG A 273 26.89 -31.57 19.51
CA ARG A 273 26.65 -33.02 19.53
C ARG A 273 27.35 -33.79 18.40
N VAL A 274 27.85 -33.10 17.38
CA VAL A 274 28.53 -33.73 16.24
C VAL A 274 30.01 -33.37 16.25
N HIS A 275 30.86 -34.38 16.05
CA HIS A 275 32.32 -34.24 16.01
C HIS A 275 32.76 -33.43 14.78
N GLU A 276 33.87 -32.67 14.91
CA GLU A 276 34.28 -31.64 13.94
C GLU A 276 34.46 -32.18 12.50
N ASP A 277 35.00 -33.38 12.37
CA ASP A 277 35.27 -34.08 11.11
C ASP A 277 33.99 -34.45 10.33
N LYS A 278 32.83 -34.47 11.00
CA LYS A 278 31.53 -34.78 10.39
C LYS A 278 30.71 -33.53 10.03
N LYS A 279 31.14 -32.32 10.41
CA LYS A 279 30.34 -31.09 10.18
C LYS A 279 30.16 -30.74 8.70
N ASN A 280 31.18 -30.99 7.87
CA ASN A 280 31.10 -30.71 6.42
C ASN A 280 30.08 -31.60 5.69
N ILE A 281 29.56 -32.65 6.33
CA ILE A 281 28.53 -33.52 5.75
C ILE A 281 27.20 -32.77 5.60
N PHE A 282 26.98 -31.69 6.36
CA PHE A 282 25.79 -30.84 6.25
C PHE A 282 25.88 -29.78 5.14
N ASP A 283 27.05 -29.54 4.56
CA ASP A 283 27.24 -28.53 3.49
C ASP A 283 26.28 -28.69 2.30
N PRO A 284 25.92 -29.91 1.84
CA PRO A 284 24.92 -30.09 0.78
C PRO A 284 23.55 -29.50 1.13
N ILE A 285 23.16 -29.49 2.41
CA ILE A 285 21.89 -28.89 2.85
C ILE A 285 21.94 -27.37 2.65
N PHE A 286 23.02 -26.71 3.07
CA PHE A 286 23.19 -25.27 2.86
C PHE A 286 23.36 -24.92 1.39
N THR A 287 23.98 -25.80 0.60
CA THR A 287 24.03 -25.65 -0.86
C THR A 287 22.63 -25.72 -1.47
N ALA A 288 21.80 -26.67 -1.02
CA ALA A 288 20.45 -26.87 -1.53
C ALA A 288 19.52 -25.68 -1.25
N ILE A 289 19.53 -25.14 -0.02
CA ILE A 289 18.65 -24.00 0.32
C ILE A 289 19.00 -22.71 -0.41
N ASN A 290 20.25 -22.56 -0.84
CA ASN A 290 20.74 -21.40 -1.58
C ASN A 290 20.72 -21.60 -3.10
N SER A 291 20.12 -22.70 -3.58
CA SER A 291 20.01 -23.00 -5.02
C SER A 291 18.91 -22.18 -5.69
N SER A 292 19.16 -21.69 -6.90
CA SER A 292 18.16 -20.94 -7.68
C SER A 292 16.86 -21.71 -7.87
N SER A 293 16.94 -23.03 -8.10
CA SER A 293 15.76 -23.88 -8.27
C SER A 293 14.85 -23.89 -7.05
N LEU A 294 15.40 -23.91 -5.84
CA LEU A 294 14.58 -23.87 -4.63
C LEU A 294 13.95 -22.49 -4.42
N ILE A 295 14.66 -21.41 -4.80
CA ILE A 295 14.09 -20.05 -4.73
C ILE A 295 12.95 -19.87 -5.74
N GLU A 296 13.07 -20.45 -6.95
CA GLU A 296 11.98 -20.49 -7.92
C GLU A 296 10.77 -21.27 -7.39
N ASP A 297 11.00 -22.41 -6.73
CA ASP A 297 9.92 -23.18 -6.09
C ASP A 297 9.25 -22.38 -4.96
N ILE A 298 10.01 -21.63 -4.16
CA ILE A 298 9.46 -20.68 -3.18
C ILE A 298 8.54 -19.67 -3.87
N GLY A 299 8.95 -19.08 -4.98
CA GLY A 299 8.10 -18.15 -5.75
C GLY A 299 6.74 -18.75 -6.11
N ARG A 300 6.71 -20.01 -6.57
CA ARG A 300 5.45 -20.72 -6.88
C ARG A 300 4.61 -20.99 -5.62
N VAL A 301 5.25 -21.34 -4.50
CA VAL A 301 4.56 -21.58 -3.22
C VAL A 301 3.88 -20.29 -2.73
N LEU A 302 4.58 -19.15 -2.83
CA LEU A 302 4.08 -17.84 -2.43
C LEU A 302 2.84 -17.38 -3.23
N ASP A 303 2.67 -17.86 -4.46
CA ASP A 303 1.48 -17.58 -5.28
C ASP A 303 0.28 -18.47 -4.97
N ASN A 304 0.52 -19.70 -4.51
CA ASN A 304 -0.53 -20.74 -4.44
C ASN A 304 -1.00 -21.07 -3.02
N VAL A 305 -0.21 -20.76 -1.99
CA VAL A 305 -0.54 -21.10 -0.60
C VAL A 305 -1.11 -19.88 0.12
N THR A 306 -2.36 -19.99 0.56
CA THR A 306 -3.12 -18.88 1.18
C THR A 306 -2.65 -18.57 2.61
N ALA A 307 -2.19 -19.57 3.35
CA ALA A 307 -1.86 -19.47 4.77
C ALA A 307 -0.35 -19.57 5.07
N ILE A 308 0.47 -18.74 4.40
CA ILE A 308 1.87 -18.59 4.80
C ILE A 308 1.96 -17.62 5.96
N GLU A 309 2.48 -18.09 7.09
CA GLU A 309 2.85 -17.27 8.25
C GLU A 309 4.16 -16.51 7.99
N GLU A 310 4.07 -15.19 7.89
CA GLU A 310 5.20 -14.30 7.56
C GLU A 310 6.40 -14.47 8.50
N GLY A 311 6.17 -14.61 9.81
CA GLY A 311 7.24 -14.77 10.80
C GLY A 311 8.13 -15.99 10.58
N TRP A 312 7.55 -17.11 10.13
CA TRP A 312 8.31 -18.32 9.82
C TRP A 312 9.06 -18.19 8.50
N PHE A 313 8.46 -17.57 7.50
CA PHE A 313 9.14 -17.28 6.24
C PHE A 313 10.37 -16.37 6.45
N ILE A 314 10.21 -15.29 7.22
CA ILE A 314 11.30 -14.39 7.62
C ILE A 314 12.37 -15.13 8.44
N SER A 315 11.98 -16.09 9.28
CA SER A 315 12.95 -16.92 10.03
C SER A 315 13.73 -17.85 9.10
N TYR A 316 13.09 -18.39 8.07
CA TYR A 316 13.74 -19.20 7.06
C TYR A 316 14.74 -18.37 6.25
N THR A 317 14.37 -17.16 5.78
CA THR A 317 15.24 -16.32 4.93
C THR A 317 16.54 -15.92 5.63
N LYS A 318 16.58 -15.82 6.97
CA LYS A 318 17.81 -15.60 7.77
C LYS A 318 18.84 -16.73 7.65
N HIS A 319 18.48 -17.87 7.06
CA HIS A 319 19.40 -18.97 6.79
C HIS A 319 20.06 -18.90 5.42
N LEU A 320 19.57 -18.03 4.54
CA LEU A 320 20.04 -17.87 3.18
C LEU A 320 21.27 -16.94 3.15
N ASN A 321 22.03 -17.03 2.06
CA ASN A 321 23.23 -16.24 1.83
C ASN A 321 23.05 -15.29 0.62
N GLU A 322 24.08 -14.49 0.33
CA GLU A 322 24.07 -13.50 -0.75
C GLU A 322 23.87 -14.10 -2.15
N THR A 323 24.13 -15.39 -2.38
CA THR A 323 23.95 -16.02 -3.71
C THR A 323 22.48 -16.17 -4.08
N THR A 324 21.57 -16.04 -3.11
CA THR A 324 20.12 -16.08 -3.33
C THR A 324 19.53 -14.75 -3.77
N ILE A 325 20.28 -13.63 -3.67
CA ILE A 325 19.79 -12.30 -4.03
C ILE A 325 19.34 -12.25 -5.50
N PRO A 326 20.12 -12.69 -6.52
CA PRO A 326 19.67 -12.63 -7.90
C PRO A 326 18.43 -13.50 -8.20
N PRO A 327 18.33 -14.75 -7.72
CA PRO A 327 17.09 -15.54 -7.82
C PRO A 327 15.88 -14.85 -7.17
N PHE A 328 16.04 -14.23 -5.99
CA PHE A 328 14.95 -13.49 -5.36
C PHE A 328 14.51 -12.26 -6.17
N ILE A 329 15.46 -11.51 -6.76
CA ILE A 329 15.15 -10.41 -7.68
C ILE A 329 14.35 -10.92 -8.90
N ASN A 330 14.67 -12.11 -9.41
CA ASN A 330 13.92 -12.69 -10.52
C ASN A 330 12.47 -12.99 -10.13
N ILE A 331 12.26 -13.73 -9.03
CA ILE A 331 10.89 -14.11 -8.61
C ILE A 331 10.07 -12.89 -8.16
N MET A 332 10.70 -11.81 -7.66
CA MET A 332 10.01 -10.55 -7.34
C MET A 332 9.25 -9.97 -8.55
N GLY A 333 9.76 -10.21 -9.77
CA GLY A 333 9.11 -9.80 -11.01
C GLY A 333 8.16 -10.85 -11.62
N GLU A 334 7.98 -12.01 -10.98
CA GLU A 334 7.19 -13.14 -11.48
C GLU A 334 6.00 -13.46 -10.57
N VAL A 335 6.14 -13.29 -9.26
CA VAL A 335 5.09 -13.51 -8.26
C VAL A 335 3.89 -12.59 -8.51
N GLN A 336 2.71 -13.18 -8.59
CA GLN A 336 1.45 -12.49 -8.92
C GLN A 336 0.66 -12.08 -7.67
N SER A 337 0.78 -12.87 -6.60
CA SER A 337 0.15 -12.63 -5.29
C SER A 337 0.74 -11.39 -4.63
N LEU A 338 -0.12 -10.48 -4.14
CA LEU A 338 0.32 -9.31 -3.37
C LEU A 338 1.08 -9.73 -2.10
N LYS A 339 0.48 -10.66 -1.33
CA LYS A 339 1.11 -11.23 -0.13
C LYS A 339 2.43 -11.92 -0.47
N GLY A 340 2.47 -12.69 -1.56
CA GLY A 340 3.69 -13.35 -2.02
C GLY A 340 4.80 -12.34 -2.36
N ARG A 341 4.45 -11.27 -3.08
CA ARG A 341 5.40 -10.21 -3.46
C ARG A 341 5.92 -9.45 -2.25
N HIS A 342 5.06 -9.12 -1.28
CA HIS A 342 5.46 -8.55 0.02
C HIS A 342 6.49 -9.45 0.72
N LEU A 343 6.21 -10.75 0.83
CA LEU A 343 7.16 -11.70 1.43
C LEU A 343 8.50 -11.73 0.68
N VAL A 344 8.52 -11.69 -0.65
CA VAL A 344 9.76 -11.58 -1.43
C VAL A 344 10.52 -10.29 -1.14
N ILE A 345 9.83 -9.16 -1.01
CA ILE A 345 10.42 -7.87 -0.65
C ILE A 345 11.05 -7.94 0.75
N GLU A 346 10.36 -8.53 1.73
CA GLU A 346 10.90 -8.75 3.08
C GLU A 346 12.13 -9.65 3.07
N ALA A 347 12.08 -10.74 2.28
CA ALA A 347 13.23 -11.63 2.11
C ALA A 347 14.43 -10.84 1.56
N LEU A 348 14.26 -10.08 0.47
CA LEU A 348 15.30 -9.26 -0.14
C LEU A 348 15.82 -8.16 0.80
N ALA A 349 14.98 -7.59 1.65
CA ALA A 349 15.40 -6.60 2.66
C ALA A 349 16.33 -7.23 3.71
N ILE A 350 16.15 -8.53 4.02
CA ILE A 350 17.02 -9.28 4.94
C ILE A 350 18.30 -9.72 4.23
N ILE A 351 18.19 -10.49 3.14
CA ILE A 351 19.37 -11.07 2.46
C ILE A 351 20.19 -10.00 1.74
N GLY A 352 19.57 -8.91 1.30
CA GLY A 352 20.24 -7.79 0.65
C GLY A 352 21.19 -7.02 1.57
N GLN A 353 21.03 -7.11 2.89
CA GLN A 353 22.00 -6.57 3.86
C GLN A 353 23.35 -7.28 3.79
N LEU A 354 23.37 -8.55 3.34
CA LEU A 354 24.61 -9.30 3.13
C LEU A 354 25.43 -8.73 1.97
N ASN A 355 24.75 -8.26 0.91
CA ASN A 355 25.41 -7.71 -0.27
C ASN A 355 24.54 -6.70 -1.03
N ILE A 356 24.63 -5.44 -0.62
CA ILE A 356 23.88 -4.33 -1.22
C ILE A 356 24.24 -4.13 -2.70
N LYS A 357 25.49 -4.41 -3.09
CA LYS A 357 25.91 -4.27 -4.48
C LYS A 357 25.17 -5.25 -5.39
N THR A 358 25.03 -6.50 -4.96
CA THR A 358 24.25 -7.53 -5.68
C THR A 358 22.77 -7.17 -5.71
N LEU A 359 22.20 -6.69 -4.59
CA LEU A 359 20.81 -6.22 -4.57
C LEU A 359 20.57 -5.06 -5.56
N ALA A 360 21.52 -4.12 -5.63
CA ALA A 360 21.44 -2.98 -6.53
C ALA A 360 21.50 -3.36 -8.04
N GLU A 361 21.84 -4.60 -8.39
CA GLU A 361 21.71 -5.08 -9.76
C GLU A 361 20.25 -5.13 -10.23
N GLY A 362 19.29 -5.27 -9.31
CA GLY A 362 17.86 -5.16 -9.61
C GLY A 362 17.45 -3.82 -10.23
N LEU A 363 18.24 -2.76 -10.01
CA LEU A 363 18.02 -1.44 -10.64
C LEU A 363 18.25 -1.43 -12.15
N LYS A 364 18.89 -2.47 -12.70
CA LYS A 364 19.13 -2.63 -14.14
C LYS A 364 18.05 -3.45 -14.84
N ASN A 365 17.02 -3.89 -14.10
CA ASN A 365 15.96 -4.71 -14.66
C ASN A 365 15.15 -3.93 -15.71
N ASN A 366 14.62 -4.62 -16.71
CA ASN A 366 13.78 -4.01 -17.76
C ASN A 366 12.34 -3.72 -17.29
N LYS A 367 11.87 -4.43 -16.27
CA LYS A 367 10.57 -4.22 -15.64
C LYS A 367 10.66 -3.07 -14.64
N TRP A 368 10.00 -1.96 -14.95
CA TRP A 368 10.00 -0.74 -14.12
C TRP A 368 9.58 -1.01 -12.66
N HIS A 369 8.66 -1.95 -12.43
CA HIS A 369 8.18 -2.29 -11.10
C HIS A 369 9.22 -3.07 -10.27
N VAL A 370 10.05 -3.91 -10.89
CA VAL A 370 11.19 -4.55 -10.23
C VAL A 370 12.23 -3.51 -9.82
N VAL A 371 12.49 -2.53 -10.69
CA VAL A 371 13.38 -1.41 -10.38
C VAL A 371 12.83 -0.58 -9.22
N ARG A 372 11.53 -0.25 -9.24
CA ARG A 372 10.85 0.47 -8.16
C ARG A 372 10.95 -0.29 -6.84
N ASP A 373 10.64 -1.58 -6.81
CA ASP A 373 10.69 -2.36 -5.57
C ASP A 373 12.13 -2.49 -5.08
N THR A 374 13.11 -2.62 -5.98
CA THR A 374 14.54 -2.60 -5.61
C THR A 374 14.91 -1.26 -4.94
N ILE A 375 14.41 -0.13 -5.45
CA ILE A 375 14.59 1.20 -4.82
C ILE A 375 13.98 1.21 -3.41
N HIS A 376 12.76 0.69 -3.27
CA HIS A 376 12.07 0.58 -1.98
C HIS A 376 12.89 -0.24 -0.98
N ILE A 377 13.35 -1.43 -1.37
CA ILE A 377 14.16 -2.34 -0.55
C ILE A 377 15.46 -1.66 -0.12
N LEU A 378 16.19 -1.03 -1.06
CA LEU A 378 17.43 -0.31 -0.76
C LEU A 378 17.20 0.85 0.23
N GLY A 379 16.04 1.50 0.14
CA GLY A 379 15.57 2.52 1.08
C GLY A 379 15.30 1.97 2.47
N LYS A 380 14.55 0.87 2.56
CA LYS A 380 14.22 0.16 3.81
C LYS A 380 15.46 -0.33 4.55
N ILE A 381 16.48 -0.81 3.81
CA ILE A 381 17.78 -1.19 4.38
C ILE A 381 18.50 0.03 4.99
N GLY A 382 18.32 1.23 4.44
CA GLY A 382 18.80 2.48 5.04
C GLY A 382 20.32 2.67 5.07
N ASN A 383 21.08 1.86 4.33
CA ASN A 383 22.54 1.99 4.28
C ASN A 383 22.96 3.19 3.41
N SER A 384 23.91 4.00 3.88
CA SER A 384 24.42 5.15 3.12
C SER A 384 25.05 4.77 1.77
N ALA A 385 25.61 3.56 1.65
CA ALA A 385 26.13 3.02 0.40
C ALA A 385 25.04 2.88 -0.69
N SER A 386 23.76 2.77 -0.29
CA SER A 386 22.62 2.74 -1.21
C SER A 386 22.41 4.06 -1.95
N ILE A 387 22.87 5.20 -1.40
CA ILE A 387 22.63 6.53 -1.97
C ILE A 387 23.17 6.64 -3.40
N GLU A 388 24.37 6.12 -3.67
CA GLU A 388 24.96 6.18 -5.01
C GLU A 388 24.15 5.37 -6.03
N TYR A 389 23.62 4.22 -5.62
CA TYR A 389 22.78 3.38 -6.46
C TYR A 389 21.42 4.04 -6.73
N LEU A 390 20.77 4.55 -5.67
CA LEU A 390 19.50 5.26 -5.76
C LEU A 390 19.59 6.52 -6.61
N ALA A 391 20.70 7.25 -6.53
CA ALA A 391 20.91 8.50 -7.27
C ALA A 391 20.83 8.32 -8.79
N LYS A 392 21.26 7.14 -9.30
CA LYS A 392 21.17 6.80 -10.73
C LYS A 392 19.71 6.68 -11.18
N SER A 393 18.83 6.20 -10.30
CA SER A 393 17.41 5.99 -10.60
C SER A 393 16.59 7.29 -10.69
N ILE A 394 17.10 8.43 -10.21
CA ILE A 394 16.43 9.73 -10.38
C ILE A 394 16.34 10.14 -11.85
N SER A 395 17.19 9.58 -12.73
CA SER A 395 17.16 9.88 -14.17
C SER A 395 16.54 8.75 -15.01
N HIS A 396 15.77 7.85 -14.38
CA HIS A 396 15.13 6.73 -15.08
C HIS A 396 14.05 7.17 -16.07
N ALA A 397 13.81 6.38 -17.13
CA ALA A 397 12.83 6.72 -18.17
C ALA A 397 11.38 6.76 -17.62
N ASP A 398 11.01 5.76 -16.80
CA ASP A 398 9.70 5.69 -16.15
C ASP A 398 9.58 6.70 -14.99
N GLU A 399 8.51 7.49 -15.00
CA GLU A 399 8.22 8.50 -13.98
C GLU A 399 8.04 7.91 -12.58
N ARG A 400 7.37 6.75 -12.46
CA ARG A 400 7.09 6.11 -11.17
C ARG A 400 8.38 5.72 -10.47
N VAL A 401 9.35 5.24 -11.26
CA VAL A 401 10.71 4.91 -10.78
C VAL A 401 11.45 6.17 -10.33
N ARG A 402 11.41 7.26 -11.11
CA ARG A 402 12.05 8.53 -10.70
C ARG A 402 11.43 9.05 -9.41
N ARG A 403 10.11 9.02 -9.29
CA ARG A 403 9.36 9.48 -8.11
C ARG A 403 9.74 8.67 -6.87
N GLU A 404 9.77 7.34 -6.97
CA GLU A 404 10.17 6.47 -5.86
C GLU A 404 11.63 6.73 -5.47
N ALA A 405 12.54 6.88 -6.44
CA ALA A 405 13.94 7.21 -6.16
C ALA A 405 14.06 8.51 -5.35
N VAL A 406 13.32 9.55 -5.73
CA VAL A 406 13.32 10.85 -5.03
C VAL A 406 12.71 10.73 -3.63
N LYS A 407 11.58 10.01 -3.49
CA LYS A 407 10.94 9.75 -2.19
C LYS A 407 11.92 9.03 -1.24
N THR A 408 12.52 7.95 -1.71
CA THR A 408 13.47 7.14 -0.93
C THR A 408 14.73 7.92 -0.57
N ILE A 409 15.32 8.66 -1.50
CA ILE A 409 16.46 9.52 -1.21
C ILE A 409 16.11 10.57 -0.15
N GLY A 410 14.90 11.12 -0.20
CA GLY A 410 14.39 12.06 0.81
C GLY A 410 14.24 11.45 2.20
N SER A 411 13.80 10.19 2.30
CA SER A 411 13.59 9.53 3.59
C SER A 411 14.90 9.18 4.31
N LEU A 412 16.01 9.03 3.58
CA LEU A 412 17.34 8.80 4.17
C LEU A 412 17.87 10.00 4.95
N LYS A 413 17.32 11.21 4.74
CA LYS A 413 17.68 12.47 5.46
C LYS A 413 19.18 12.78 5.55
N SER A 414 20.01 12.21 4.68
CA SER A 414 21.45 12.49 4.63
C SER A 414 21.71 13.84 3.93
N PRO A 415 22.59 14.72 4.45
CA PRO A 415 22.91 16.00 3.80
C PRO A 415 23.36 15.88 2.34
N GLU A 416 24.03 14.78 1.98
CA GLU A 416 24.51 14.50 0.62
C GLU A 416 23.36 14.34 -0.38
N THR A 417 22.17 13.96 0.09
CA THR A 417 20.98 13.76 -0.74
C THR A 417 20.43 15.05 -1.32
N LEU A 418 20.70 16.20 -0.68
CA LEU A 418 20.16 17.50 -1.08
C LEU A 418 20.54 17.85 -2.52
N LEU A 419 21.75 17.48 -2.98
CA LEU A 419 22.19 17.71 -4.35
C LEU A 419 21.28 16.99 -5.35
N TYR A 420 20.96 15.72 -5.07
CA TYR A 420 20.14 14.89 -5.92
C TYR A 420 18.68 15.34 -5.92
N LEU A 421 18.13 15.68 -4.74
CA LEU A 421 16.78 16.22 -4.62
C LEU A 421 16.66 17.57 -5.34
N SER A 422 17.68 18.43 -5.24
CA SER A 422 17.69 19.73 -5.94
C SER A 422 17.66 19.56 -7.46
N LYS A 423 18.35 18.54 -8.01
CA LYS A 423 18.28 18.20 -9.44
C LYS A 423 16.86 17.76 -9.84
N ALA A 424 16.17 17.03 -8.98
CA ALA A 424 14.80 16.55 -9.25
C ALA A 424 13.73 17.67 -9.24
N LEU A 425 14.03 18.86 -8.71
CA LEU A 425 13.15 20.03 -8.82
C LEU A 425 12.94 20.52 -10.27
N SER A 426 13.81 20.10 -11.19
CA SER A 426 13.74 20.37 -12.64
C SER A 426 13.24 19.17 -13.45
N ASP A 427 12.67 18.13 -12.82
CA ASP A 427 12.12 16.98 -13.56
C ASP A 427 10.99 17.39 -14.51
N GLN A 428 10.83 16.65 -15.61
CA GLN A 428 9.74 16.86 -16.56
C GLN A 428 8.35 16.63 -15.93
N SER A 429 8.22 15.66 -15.02
CA SER A 429 6.95 15.37 -14.32
C SER A 429 6.75 16.30 -13.14
N TYR A 430 5.55 16.89 -13.09
CA TYR A 430 5.04 17.63 -11.94
C TYR A 430 5.10 16.83 -10.63
N ALA A 431 4.70 15.54 -10.66
CA ALA A 431 4.67 14.71 -9.47
C ALA A 431 6.06 14.47 -8.88
N VAL A 432 7.07 14.29 -9.74
CA VAL A 432 8.47 14.13 -9.31
C VAL A 432 9.00 15.43 -8.68
N ARG A 433 8.72 16.58 -9.30
CA ARG A 433 9.12 17.90 -8.77
C ARG A 433 8.53 18.18 -7.38
N ILE A 434 7.25 17.90 -7.18
CA ILE A 434 6.59 18.04 -5.87
C ILE A 434 7.19 17.07 -4.83
N THR A 435 7.43 15.83 -5.22
CA THR A 435 8.07 14.83 -4.33
C THR A 435 9.45 15.32 -3.88
N ALA A 436 10.24 15.89 -4.81
CA ALA A 436 11.53 16.49 -4.49
C ALA A 436 11.41 17.69 -3.55
N ALA A 437 10.44 18.58 -3.81
CA ALA A 437 10.20 19.73 -2.95
C ALA A 437 9.82 19.31 -1.52
N LYS A 438 8.92 18.32 -1.38
CA LYS A 438 8.51 17.77 -0.08
C LYS A 438 9.68 17.11 0.64
N ALA A 439 10.48 16.32 -0.07
CA ALA A 439 11.68 15.69 0.48
C ALA A 439 12.65 16.74 1.03
N ILE A 440 12.95 17.81 0.27
CA ILE A 440 13.78 18.93 0.73
C ILE A 440 13.14 19.64 1.93
N GLY A 441 11.83 19.89 1.88
CA GLY A 441 11.01 20.40 2.98
C GLY A 441 11.23 19.64 4.29
N ASN A 442 11.17 18.32 4.21
CA ASN A 442 11.26 17.41 5.35
C ASN A 442 12.68 17.28 5.93
N MET A 443 13.72 17.72 5.19
CA MET A 443 15.08 17.79 5.74
C MET A 443 15.20 18.85 6.85
N ARG A 444 14.39 19.91 6.81
CA ARG A 444 14.36 21.03 7.80
C ARG A 444 15.72 21.72 8.05
N THR A 445 16.70 21.56 7.16
CA THR A 445 18.02 22.21 7.27
C THR A 445 18.05 23.60 6.65
N LYS A 446 19.09 24.39 6.97
CA LYS A 446 19.29 25.73 6.38
C LYS A 446 19.59 25.66 4.89
N GLU A 447 20.31 24.62 4.47
CA GLU A 447 20.70 24.37 3.09
C GLU A 447 19.48 23.98 2.24
N ALA A 448 18.60 23.13 2.78
CA ALA A 448 17.33 22.76 2.17
C ALA A 448 16.41 23.98 1.97
N LYS A 449 16.28 24.81 3.02
CA LYS A 449 15.54 26.07 2.95
C LYS A 449 16.08 26.97 1.83
N LYS A 450 17.41 27.14 1.77
CA LYS A 450 18.07 27.95 0.73
C LYS A 450 17.83 27.39 -0.67
N ALA A 451 17.88 26.06 -0.85
CA ALA A 451 17.58 25.41 -2.12
C ALA A 451 16.15 25.70 -2.60
N LEU A 452 15.15 25.60 -1.71
CA LEU A 452 13.76 25.92 -2.05
C LEU A 452 13.55 27.41 -2.36
N ILE A 453 14.17 28.33 -1.60
CA ILE A 453 14.09 29.77 -1.90
C ILE A 453 14.69 30.08 -3.28
N ASN A 454 15.81 29.45 -3.63
CA ASN A 454 16.42 29.61 -4.94
C ASN A 454 15.49 29.11 -6.07
N GLU A 455 14.82 27.98 -5.88
CA GLU A 455 13.86 27.46 -6.85
C GLU A 455 12.63 28.38 -6.97
N LEU A 456 12.05 28.81 -5.86
CA LEU A 456 10.91 29.75 -5.83
C LEU A 456 11.22 31.11 -6.48
N THR A 457 12.49 31.48 -6.60
CA THR A 457 12.96 32.72 -7.22
C THR A 457 13.51 32.53 -8.64
N SER A 458 13.54 31.30 -9.14
CA SER A 458 14.01 30.99 -10.49
C SER A 458 13.05 31.53 -11.55
N LYS A 459 13.58 31.80 -12.75
CA LYS A 459 12.75 32.27 -13.87
C LYS A 459 11.79 31.20 -14.34
N ASP A 460 12.23 29.94 -14.33
CA ASP A 460 11.43 28.78 -14.74
C ASP A 460 10.23 28.57 -13.83
N PHE A 461 10.40 28.78 -12.53
CA PHE A 461 9.33 28.61 -11.54
C PHE A 461 8.11 29.51 -11.78
N ILE A 462 8.34 30.72 -12.32
CA ILE A 462 7.25 31.65 -12.67
C ILE A 462 6.28 31.03 -13.69
N SER A 463 6.79 30.15 -14.56
CA SER A 463 6.03 29.53 -15.63
C SER A 463 5.16 28.34 -15.18
N LYS A 464 5.44 27.74 -14.02
CA LYS A 464 4.76 26.57 -13.44
C LYS A 464 3.26 26.82 -13.18
N ASP A 465 2.50 25.74 -13.07
CA ASP A 465 1.05 25.79 -12.77
C ASP A 465 0.79 26.41 -11.38
N PHE A 466 -0.40 26.99 -11.19
CA PHE A 466 -0.79 27.57 -9.92
C PHE A 466 -0.81 26.55 -8.77
N THR A 467 -1.28 25.33 -9.02
CA THR A 467 -1.33 24.25 -8.03
C THR A 467 0.08 23.89 -7.57
N GLU A 468 1.00 23.71 -8.51
CA GLU A 468 2.41 23.46 -8.22
C GLU A 468 3.02 24.58 -7.39
N LYS A 469 2.80 25.83 -7.79
CA LYS A 469 3.31 26.97 -7.04
C LYS A 469 2.79 26.95 -5.60
N LYS A 470 1.49 26.70 -5.41
CA LYS A 470 0.87 26.70 -4.10
C LYS A 470 1.48 25.64 -3.18
N GLU A 471 1.75 24.44 -3.70
CA GLU A 471 2.45 23.37 -2.97
C GLU A 471 3.83 23.81 -2.49
N TYR A 472 4.69 24.32 -3.38
CA TYR A 472 6.02 24.79 -3.00
C TYR A 472 5.99 25.91 -1.96
N PHE A 473 5.02 26.83 -2.05
CA PHE A 473 4.83 27.87 -1.06
C PHE A 473 4.29 27.33 0.27
N GLY A 474 3.48 26.26 0.26
CA GLY A 474 3.11 25.52 1.46
C GLY A 474 4.33 24.86 2.11
N ILE A 475 5.21 24.26 1.31
CA ILE A 475 6.42 23.59 1.78
C ILE A 475 7.42 24.60 2.37
N ILE A 476 7.60 25.80 1.80
CA ILE A 476 8.52 26.77 2.42
C ILE A 476 8.01 27.29 3.77
N ALA A 477 6.69 27.26 4.00
CA ALA A 477 6.09 27.63 5.29
C ALA A 477 6.44 26.64 6.42
N LEU A 478 7.07 25.51 6.11
CA LEU A 478 7.67 24.61 7.09
C LEU A 478 8.81 25.25 7.90
N TRP A 479 9.35 26.39 7.46
CA TRP A 479 10.32 27.19 8.20
C TRP A 479 9.68 28.50 8.68
N PRO A 480 9.15 28.57 9.91
CA PRO A 480 8.50 29.77 10.44
C PRO A 480 9.50 30.82 10.95
N ASP A 481 10.60 31.03 10.22
CA ASP A 481 11.64 32.00 10.59
C ASP A 481 11.48 33.35 9.89
N THR A 482 12.20 34.36 10.41
CA THR A 482 12.13 35.74 9.91
C THR A 482 12.51 35.84 8.43
N GLU A 483 13.47 35.04 7.96
CA GLU A 483 13.93 35.09 6.57
C GLU A 483 12.82 34.65 5.61
N VAL A 484 12.11 33.56 5.92
CA VAL A 484 10.98 33.08 5.11
C VAL A 484 9.81 34.06 5.17
N LYS A 485 9.48 34.57 6.36
CA LYS A 485 8.42 35.58 6.53
C LYS A 485 8.70 36.83 5.67
N GLU A 486 9.92 37.36 5.74
CA GLU A 486 10.34 38.51 4.92
C GLU A 486 10.33 38.19 3.42
N PHE A 487 10.77 37.00 3.02
CA PHE A 487 10.70 36.52 1.65
C PHE A 487 9.26 36.49 1.12
N LEU A 488 8.32 35.94 1.89
CA LEU A 488 6.92 35.86 1.53
C LEU A 488 6.26 37.25 1.48
N ILE A 489 6.53 38.11 2.46
CA ILE A 489 6.05 39.51 2.49
C ILE A 489 6.55 40.27 1.25
N ARG A 490 7.84 40.17 0.94
CA ARG A 490 8.44 40.79 -0.25
C ARG A 490 7.82 40.25 -1.53
N THR A 491 7.54 38.95 -1.60
CA THR A 491 6.89 38.32 -2.74
C THR A 491 5.46 38.82 -2.94
N LEU A 492 4.67 38.95 -1.86
CA LEU A 492 3.32 39.53 -1.90
C LEU A 492 3.33 41.01 -2.34
N LYS A 493 4.34 41.77 -1.89
CA LYS A 493 4.54 43.21 -2.19
C LYS A 493 4.94 43.47 -3.64
N LYS A 494 5.61 42.55 -4.35
CA LYS A 494 6.12 42.77 -5.71
C LYS A 494 5.02 43.31 -6.63
N ARG A 495 5.06 44.62 -6.89
CA ARG A 495 4.29 45.31 -7.93
C ARG A 495 5.18 45.38 -9.16
N GLN A 496 4.82 44.67 -10.22
CA GLN A 496 5.49 44.81 -11.51
C GLN A 496 4.52 45.42 -12.53
N PHE A 497 5.02 46.41 -13.25
CA PHE A 497 4.28 47.28 -14.18
C PHE A 497 3.63 46.54 -15.36
N TRP A 498 3.98 45.26 -15.56
CA TRP A 498 3.38 44.38 -16.57
C TRP A 498 2.51 43.32 -15.88
N LYS A 499 1.19 43.43 -16.08
CA LYS A 499 0.15 42.54 -15.53
C LYS A 499 0.14 41.18 -16.24
N THR A 500 1.08 40.29 -15.95
CA THR A 500 0.96 38.88 -16.33
C THR A 500 0.23 38.10 -15.24
N ILE A 501 -0.80 37.34 -15.62
CA ILE A 501 -1.63 36.50 -14.73
C ILE A 501 -0.77 35.64 -13.78
N LYS A 502 0.31 35.05 -14.32
CA LYS A 502 1.28 34.21 -13.60
C LYS A 502 1.98 34.90 -12.43
N ASN A 503 2.11 36.23 -12.44
CA ASN A 503 2.71 36.99 -11.33
C ASN A 503 1.72 37.17 -10.17
N ASN A 504 0.41 37.24 -10.45
CA ASN A 504 -0.60 37.30 -9.39
C ASN A 504 -0.79 35.95 -8.70
N GLU A 505 -0.60 34.84 -9.42
CA GLU A 505 -0.54 33.50 -8.87
C GLU A 505 0.56 33.35 -7.81
N THR A 506 1.79 33.76 -8.12
CA THR A 506 2.91 33.71 -7.15
C THR A 506 2.61 34.57 -5.90
N ARG A 507 1.99 35.74 -6.08
CA ARG A 507 1.55 36.58 -4.97
C ARG A 507 0.44 35.92 -4.15
N ALA A 508 -0.48 35.21 -4.80
CA ALA A 508 -1.54 34.45 -4.15
C ALA A 508 -0.96 33.30 -3.31
N CYS A 509 0.05 32.60 -3.84
CA CYS A 509 0.77 31.55 -3.11
C CYS A 509 1.52 32.11 -1.89
N ALA A 510 2.13 33.29 -2.02
CA ALA A 510 2.74 33.98 -0.88
C ALA A 510 1.71 34.35 0.20
N ALA A 511 0.52 34.83 -0.20
CA ALA A 511 -0.57 35.10 0.73
C ALA A 511 -1.03 33.83 1.46
N TYR A 512 -1.18 32.72 0.73
CA TYR A 512 -1.50 31.41 1.29
C TYR A 512 -0.49 30.96 2.34
N ALA A 513 0.82 31.02 2.02
CA ALA A 513 1.90 30.65 2.94
C ALA A 513 1.97 31.53 4.19
N LEU A 514 1.74 32.85 4.05
CA LEU A 514 1.67 33.77 5.20
C LEU A 514 0.50 33.44 6.13
N GLY A 515 -0.61 32.94 5.58
CA GLY A 515 -1.72 32.43 6.36
C GLY A 515 -1.38 31.16 7.13
N ILE A 516 -0.62 30.22 6.54
CA ILE A 516 -0.11 29.02 7.24
C ILE A 516 0.81 29.42 8.39
N LEU A 517 1.68 30.42 8.18
CA LEU A 517 2.63 30.89 9.20
C LEU A 517 2.01 31.74 10.31
N HIS A 518 0.71 32.04 10.22
CA HIS A 518 0.03 33.00 11.09
C HIS A 518 0.77 34.35 11.22
N GLU A 519 1.30 34.85 10.09
CA GLU A 519 2.12 36.07 10.05
C GLU A 519 1.26 37.36 10.11
N LYS A 520 1.10 37.91 11.32
CA LYS A 520 0.25 39.09 11.58
C LYS A 520 0.76 40.38 10.93
N ASP A 521 2.07 40.53 10.74
CA ASP A 521 2.65 41.73 10.11
C ASP A 521 2.25 41.85 8.63
N ALA A 522 1.79 40.75 8.02
CA ALA A 522 1.27 40.74 6.66
C ALA A 522 -0.17 41.27 6.54
N LEU A 523 -0.92 41.45 7.64
CA LEU A 523 -2.34 41.83 7.62
C LEU A 523 -2.65 43.05 6.73
N PRO A 524 -1.93 44.19 6.81
CA PRO A 524 -2.22 45.34 5.96
C PRO A 524 -2.03 45.04 4.46
N LEU A 525 -1.07 44.16 4.13
CA LEU A 525 -0.80 43.76 2.75
C LEU A 525 -1.85 42.79 2.23
N LEU A 526 -2.27 41.83 3.07
CA LEU A 526 -3.33 40.88 2.76
C LEU A 526 -4.67 41.60 2.56
N GLN A 527 -5.02 42.57 3.42
CA GLN A 527 -6.22 43.40 3.27
C GLN A 527 -6.20 44.22 1.97
N LYS A 528 -5.03 44.69 1.54
CA LYS A 528 -4.88 45.36 0.25
C LYS A 528 -5.01 44.37 -0.91
N ALA A 529 -4.46 43.17 -0.78
CA ALA A 529 -4.47 42.13 -1.81
C ALA A 529 -5.86 41.46 -1.96
N SER A 530 -6.66 41.39 -0.90
CA SER A 530 -8.05 40.90 -0.95
C SER A 530 -8.98 41.78 -1.79
N ARG A 531 -8.59 43.03 -2.07
CA ARG A 531 -9.30 43.93 -2.99
C ARG A 531 -8.83 43.82 -4.45
N SER A 532 -7.97 42.84 -4.76
CA SER A 532 -7.45 42.63 -6.11
C SER A 532 -8.56 42.16 -7.08
N GLY A 533 -8.48 42.62 -8.33
CA GLY A 533 -9.32 42.11 -9.42
C GLY A 533 -8.98 40.68 -9.84
N ASN A 534 -7.77 40.19 -9.50
CA ASN A 534 -7.39 38.79 -9.75
C ASN A 534 -7.99 37.86 -8.67
N LYS A 535 -8.79 36.88 -9.11
CA LYS A 535 -9.54 35.95 -8.26
C LYS A 535 -8.64 35.18 -7.28
N ALA A 536 -7.60 34.51 -7.78
CA ALA A 536 -6.69 33.70 -6.95
C ALA A 536 -6.02 34.52 -5.83
N LEU A 537 -5.51 35.71 -6.16
CA LEU A 537 -4.90 36.60 -5.16
C LEU A 537 -5.91 37.07 -4.12
N ARG A 538 -7.13 37.42 -4.55
CA ARG A 538 -8.19 37.85 -3.65
C ARG A 538 -8.58 36.74 -2.68
N GLU A 539 -8.89 35.55 -3.18
CA GLU A 539 -9.38 34.41 -2.39
C GLU A 539 -8.32 33.92 -1.39
N ASN A 540 -7.07 33.73 -1.83
CA ASN A 540 -6.00 33.29 -0.92
C ASN A 540 -5.67 34.36 0.14
N SER A 541 -5.79 35.65 -0.19
CA SER A 541 -5.61 36.72 0.80
C SER A 541 -6.75 36.75 1.82
N LEU A 542 -8.00 36.54 1.41
CA LEU A 542 -9.14 36.43 2.33
C LEU A 542 -9.01 35.22 3.25
N ALA A 543 -8.66 34.05 2.69
CA ALA A 543 -8.43 32.85 3.48
C ALA A 543 -7.30 33.04 4.51
N ALA A 544 -6.20 33.69 4.12
CA ALA A 544 -5.10 34.02 5.02
C ALA A 544 -5.54 35.01 6.12
N ILE A 545 -6.32 36.05 5.80
CA ILE A 545 -6.86 36.97 6.80
C ILE A 545 -7.71 36.21 7.82
N ASN A 546 -8.61 35.34 7.37
CA ASN A 546 -9.47 34.57 8.26
C ASN A 546 -8.64 33.77 9.26
N LYS A 547 -7.61 33.05 8.79
CA LYS A 547 -6.66 32.29 9.64
C LYS A 547 -5.86 33.13 10.64
N LEU A 548 -5.73 34.44 10.41
CA LEU A 548 -5.00 35.37 11.29
C LEU A 548 -5.91 36.02 12.35
N THR A 549 -7.22 36.01 12.09
CA THR A 549 -8.25 36.66 12.93
C THR A 549 -9.06 35.68 13.78
N THR A 550 -9.07 34.39 13.41
CA THR A 550 -9.46 33.26 14.27
C THR A 550 -8.25 32.82 15.07
#